data_AF-A0A3L7RM47-F1
#
_entry.id   AF-A0A3L7RM47-F1
#
_cell.length_a   1.000
_cell.length_b   1.000
_cell.length_c   1.000
_cell.angle_alpha   90.00
_cell.angle_beta   90.00
_cell.angle_gamma   90.00
#
_symmetry.space_group_name_H-M   'P 1'
#
loop_
_entity.id
_entity.type
_entity.pdbx_description
1 polymer ?
#
loop_
_entity_poly.entity_id
_entity_poly.type
_entity_poly.pdbx_seq_one_letter_code
_entity_poly.pdbx_strand_id
1 'polypeptide(L)'
;MGGVHWFNCGARVFSSLPYDRDVDAHSIDLREILRSDGLVARFGCPLDQGVASFRIVCDAKDYGFPLLRSRTRTQVRRGLEVCHVERIEFQQLQKLAMSLNADTLIRQGRKVPSDLQNYWSRYYQQAALTQGAEAWAAFIGADLAAYLISFMIDDVANLLIVRSSSQHLECYPNNALLFQFLSTRLKDSDVRMVSYGYESIQSDLGSLDQFKLGMGFRKDPVGQRIEFTPWLSPFINRFTDAVTRRVLKSVGPSETVSKLQGMLSWYRDQPPLQPPLQPGRDSRRAA
;
A
#
# COMPACT_ATOMS: atom_id res chain seq x y z
N MET A 1 -17.93 2.27 11.37
CA MET A 1 -17.28 2.58 12.66
C MET A 1 -16.05 3.46 12.42
N GLY A 2 -15.87 4.55 13.17
CA GLY A 2 -14.58 5.25 13.32
C GLY A 2 -13.85 5.83 12.09
N GLY A 3 -14.53 6.06 10.96
CA GLY A 3 -13.86 6.61 9.76
C GLY A 3 -12.84 5.67 9.10
N VAL A 4 -12.89 4.36 9.41
CA VAL A 4 -12.04 3.33 8.80
C VAL A 4 -12.88 2.50 7.83
N HIS A 5 -12.36 2.32 6.63
CA HIS A 5 -12.92 1.52 5.55
C HIS A 5 -12.09 0.27 5.33
N TRP A 6 -12.75 -0.80 4.86
CA TRP A 6 -12.11 -2.08 4.55
C TRP A 6 -12.31 -2.40 3.08
N PHE A 7 -11.23 -2.77 2.40
CA PHE A 7 -11.29 -3.13 1.00
C PHE A 7 -10.53 -4.42 0.73
N ASN A 8 -11.02 -5.21 -0.23
CA ASN A 8 -10.37 -6.43 -0.66
C ASN A 8 -9.15 -6.10 -1.53
N CYS A 9 -7.95 -6.38 -1.04
CA CYS A 9 -6.69 -6.14 -1.76
C CYS A 9 -6.25 -7.35 -2.61
N GLY A 10 -7.15 -8.32 -2.80
CA GLY A 10 -6.97 -9.54 -3.58
C GLY A 10 -6.85 -10.78 -2.70
N ALA A 11 -7.09 -11.96 -3.31
CA ALA A 11 -6.92 -13.26 -2.65
C ALA A 11 -7.66 -13.40 -1.30
N ARG A 12 -8.85 -12.77 -1.17
CA ARG A 12 -9.68 -12.76 0.04
C ARG A 12 -9.02 -12.08 1.26
N VAL A 13 -8.07 -11.18 1.02
CA VAL A 13 -7.42 -10.36 2.04
C VAL A 13 -8.06 -8.97 2.06
N PHE A 14 -8.49 -8.53 3.23
CA PHE A 14 -9.03 -7.20 3.46
C PHE A 14 -7.99 -6.32 4.17
N SER A 15 -7.84 -5.07 3.72
CA SER A 15 -6.97 -4.09 4.35
C SER A 15 -7.75 -2.88 4.83
N SER A 16 -7.34 -2.30 5.97
CA SER A 16 -7.88 -1.03 6.48
C SER A 16 -7.38 0.17 5.67
N LEU A 17 -8.21 1.21 5.57
CA LEU A 17 -7.93 2.51 4.96
C LEU A 17 -8.71 3.61 5.72
N PRO A 18 -8.23 4.84 5.89
CA PRO A 18 -6.92 5.36 5.44
C PRO A 18 -5.78 4.75 6.25
N TYR A 19 -4.59 4.75 5.64
CA TYR A 19 -3.46 4.05 6.23
C TYR A 19 -2.92 4.71 7.47
N ASP A 20 -3.10 6.02 7.67
CA ASP A 20 -2.56 6.79 8.79
C ASP A 20 -3.37 6.63 10.10
N ARG A 21 -4.48 5.90 10.08
CA ARG A 21 -5.29 5.61 11.27
C ARG A 21 -4.91 4.27 11.89
N ASP A 22 -4.74 4.28 13.20
CA ASP A 22 -4.63 3.07 14.00
C ASP A 22 -6.03 2.53 14.30
N VAL A 23 -6.19 1.23 14.08
CA VAL A 23 -7.38 0.47 14.46
C VAL A 23 -7.07 -0.23 15.77
N ASP A 24 -7.87 0.03 16.81
CA ASP A 24 -7.80 -0.72 18.05
C ASP A 24 -8.26 -2.16 17.80
N ALA A 25 -7.33 -3.11 17.93
CA ALA A 25 -7.56 -4.52 17.69
C ALA A 25 -8.62 -5.12 18.64
N HIS A 26 -8.89 -4.51 19.79
CA HIS A 26 -9.96 -4.93 20.69
C HIS A 26 -11.37 -4.61 20.17
N SER A 27 -11.47 -3.64 19.26
CA SER A 27 -12.74 -3.10 18.77
C SER A 27 -13.22 -3.73 17.46
N ILE A 28 -12.41 -4.58 16.84
CA ILE A 28 -12.71 -5.13 15.52
C ILE A 28 -13.74 -6.26 15.59
N ASP A 29 -14.73 -6.23 14.70
CA ASP A 29 -15.58 -7.38 14.40
C ASP A 29 -15.15 -8.01 13.07
N LEU A 30 -14.42 -9.12 13.14
CA LEU A 30 -13.96 -9.84 11.95
C LEU A 30 -15.09 -10.36 11.08
N ARG A 31 -16.29 -10.62 11.64
CA ARG A 31 -17.43 -11.08 10.83
C ARG A 31 -17.96 -9.96 9.95
N GLU A 32 -18.01 -8.73 10.47
CA GLU A 32 -18.40 -7.54 9.70
C GLU A 32 -17.38 -7.24 8.58
N ILE A 33 -16.08 -7.36 8.89
CA ILE A 33 -14.98 -7.05 7.97
C ILE A 33 -14.87 -8.09 6.86
N LEU A 34 -14.80 -9.37 7.23
CA LEU A 34 -14.51 -10.45 6.29
C LEU A 34 -15.75 -10.92 5.54
N ARG A 35 -16.94 -10.74 6.11
CA ARG A 35 -18.21 -11.23 5.57
C ARG A 35 -18.10 -12.73 5.21
N SER A 36 -18.77 -13.19 4.16
CA SER A 36 -18.70 -14.60 3.71
C SER A 36 -17.44 -14.95 2.93
N ASP A 37 -16.76 -13.95 2.34
CA ASP A 37 -15.79 -14.19 1.27
C ASP A 37 -14.34 -13.86 1.68
N GLY A 38 -14.14 -13.18 2.80
CA GLY A 38 -12.84 -12.82 3.34
C GLY A 38 -12.22 -13.96 4.15
N LEU A 39 -10.90 -14.07 4.08
CA LEU A 39 -10.11 -15.03 4.86
C LEU A 39 -9.20 -14.35 5.88
N VAL A 40 -8.74 -13.14 5.57
CA VAL A 40 -7.71 -12.42 6.33
C VAL A 40 -8.05 -10.93 6.38
N ALA A 41 -7.97 -10.34 7.57
CA ALA A 41 -7.97 -8.90 7.78
C ALA A 41 -6.54 -8.45 8.13
N ARG A 42 -6.09 -7.37 7.52
CA ARG A 42 -4.80 -6.74 7.78
C ARG A 42 -5.01 -5.26 8.08
N PHE A 43 -4.43 -4.77 9.15
CA PHE A 43 -4.60 -3.38 9.54
C PHE A 43 -3.44 -2.86 10.38
N GLY A 44 -3.32 -1.54 10.42
CA GLY A 44 -2.45 -0.84 11.36
C GLY A 44 -3.16 -0.68 12.69
N CYS A 45 -2.41 -0.82 13.77
CA CYS A 45 -2.87 -0.76 15.14
C CYS A 45 -1.75 -0.14 16.01
N PRO A 46 -2.03 0.20 17.27
CA PRO A 46 -1.00 0.57 18.23
C PRO A 46 0.16 -0.45 18.27
N LEU A 47 1.38 0.03 18.54
CA LEU A 47 2.62 -0.77 18.47
C LEU A 47 2.61 -2.01 19.37
N ASP A 48 1.93 -1.93 20.51
CA ASP A 48 1.79 -3.02 21.48
C ASP A 48 0.74 -4.08 21.07
N GLN A 49 -0.09 -3.79 20.06
CA GLN A 49 -1.14 -4.68 19.58
C GLN A 49 -0.76 -5.44 18.29
N GLY A 50 0.38 -5.15 17.66
CA GLY A 50 0.75 -5.73 16.37
C GLY A 50 2.24 -6.05 16.24
N VAL A 51 2.61 -6.67 15.12
CA VAL A 51 4.02 -6.82 14.74
C VAL A 51 4.60 -5.44 14.50
N ALA A 52 5.71 -5.11 15.17
CA ALA A 52 6.40 -3.84 14.98
C ALA A 52 6.78 -3.65 13.51
N SER A 53 6.33 -2.54 12.92
CA SER A 53 6.43 -2.27 11.50
C SER A 53 6.38 -0.75 11.27
N PHE A 54 6.13 -0.31 10.03
CA PHE A 54 6.02 1.11 9.69
C PHE A 54 5.07 1.36 8.53
N ARG A 55 4.60 2.60 8.46
CA ARG A 55 3.98 3.22 7.28
C ARG A 55 5.05 4.01 6.54
N ILE A 56 4.88 4.16 5.23
CA ILE A 56 5.77 5.01 4.44
C ILE A 56 5.03 6.29 4.08
N VAL A 57 5.46 7.41 4.65
CA VAL A 57 4.76 8.70 4.56
C VAL A 57 5.69 9.85 4.16
N CYS A 58 5.13 10.89 3.56
CA CYS A 58 5.80 12.15 3.31
C CYS A 58 4.84 13.29 3.71
N ASP A 59 5.29 14.18 4.59
CA ASP A 59 4.51 15.26 5.20
C ASP A 59 5.23 16.62 5.12
N ALA A 60 6.32 16.70 4.33
CA ALA A 60 7.11 17.91 4.18
C ALA A 60 6.40 18.93 3.27
N LYS A 61 5.85 20.00 3.86
CA LYS A 61 5.15 21.07 3.13
C LYS A 61 6.05 21.85 2.16
N ASP A 62 7.35 21.90 2.45
CA ASP A 62 8.39 22.50 1.62
C ASP A 62 9.07 21.46 0.69
N TYR A 63 8.36 20.38 0.33
CA TYR A 63 8.90 19.30 -0.47
C TYR A 63 9.59 19.77 -1.75
N GLY A 64 10.83 19.32 -1.94
CA GLY A 64 11.64 19.64 -3.10
C GLY A 64 12.97 18.90 -3.15
N PHE A 65 13.85 19.33 -4.06
CA PHE A 65 15.16 18.71 -4.29
C PHE A 65 16.05 18.51 -3.04
N PRO A 66 16.03 19.37 -2.00
CA PRO A 66 16.82 19.16 -0.79
C PRO A 66 16.46 17.88 -0.02
N LEU A 67 15.21 17.41 -0.10
CA LEU A 67 14.75 16.20 0.58
C LEU A 67 15.11 14.91 -0.16
N LEU A 68 15.57 15.02 -1.41
CA LEU A 68 15.95 13.88 -2.22
C LEU A 68 17.37 13.42 -1.90
N ARG A 69 17.58 12.11 -1.84
CA ARG A 69 18.93 11.54 -1.80
C ARG A 69 19.70 11.89 -3.08
N SER A 70 21.03 12.00 -3.00
CA SER A 70 21.88 12.47 -4.10
C SER A 70 21.61 11.77 -5.44
N ARG A 71 21.60 10.43 -5.45
CA ARG A 71 21.29 9.64 -6.67
C ARG A 71 19.87 9.90 -7.16
N THR A 72 18.87 9.88 -6.26
CA THR A 72 17.47 10.11 -6.61
C THR A 72 17.26 11.51 -7.20
N ARG A 73 17.92 12.54 -6.65
CA ARG A 73 17.90 13.90 -7.19
C ARG A 73 18.38 13.96 -8.64
N THR A 74 19.48 13.27 -8.96
CA THR A 74 19.98 13.19 -10.34
C THR A 74 18.97 12.50 -11.27
N GLN A 75 18.35 11.42 -10.81
CA GLN A 75 17.33 10.69 -11.57
C GLN A 75 16.06 11.53 -11.79
N VAL A 76 15.62 12.28 -10.77
CA VAL A 76 14.50 13.21 -10.89
C VAL A 76 14.79 14.30 -11.91
N ARG A 77 15.98 14.93 -11.88
CA ARG A 77 16.36 15.95 -12.87
C ARG A 77 16.30 15.41 -14.30
N ARG A 78 16.97 14.27 -14.54
CA ARG A 78 16.94 13.59 -15.85
C ARG A 78 15.53 13.23 -16.29
N GLY A 79 14.71 12.76 -15.35
CA GLY A 79 13.32 12.45 -15.63
C GLY A 79 12.52 13.68 -16.03
N LEU A 80 12.65 14.80 -15.30
CA LEU A 80 11.95 16.06 -15.60
C LEU A 80 12.46 16.75 -16.88
N GLU A 81 13.68 16.47 -17.32
CA GLU A 81 14.21 16.97 -18.61
C GLU A 81 13.49 16.35 -19.82
N VAL A 82 12.99 15.12 -19.69
CA VAL A 82 12.40 14.35 -20.81
C VAL A 82 10.93 14.01 -20.63
N CYS A 83 10.44 13.96 -19.39
CA CYS A 83 9.06 13.60 -19.07
C CYS A 83 8.21 14.85 -18.90
N HIS A 84 7.06 14.89 -19.58
CA HIS A 84 5.98 15.79 -19.25
C HIS A 84 5.08 15.12 -18.20
N VAL A 85 4.91 15.73 -17.03
CA VAL A 85 4.07 15.17 -15.95
C VAL A 85 2.85 16.06 -15.75
N GLU A 86 1.67 15.45 -15.78
CA GLU A 86 0.41 16.15 -15.60
C GLU A 86 -0.65 15.28 -14.91
N ARG A 87 -1.68 15.94 -14.37
CA ARG A 87 -2.90 15.27 -13.92
C ARG A 87 -3.76 14.97 -15.14
N ILE A 88 -4.32 13.77 -15.22
CA ILE A 88 -5.16 13.35 -16.35
C ILE A 88 -6.49 12.76 -15.89
N GLU A 89 -7.45 12.74 -16.79
CA GLU A 89 -8.75 12.09 -16.55
C GLU A 89 -8.62 10.56 -16.63
N PHE A 90 -9.39 9.85 -15.79
CA PHE A 90 -9.39 8.38 -15.78
C PHE A 90 -9.81 7.76 -17.12
N GLN A 91 -10.69 8.42 -17.88
CA GLN A 91 -11.11 7.98 -19.21
C GLN A 91 -9.95 8.04 -20.21
N GLN A 92 -9.05 9.02 -20.07
CA GLN A 92 -7.82 9.10 -20.85
C GLN A 92 -6.82 8.03 -20.40
N LEU A 93 -6.61 7.90 -19.08
CA LEU A 93 -5.73 6.87 -18.53
C LEU A 93 -6.14 5.46 -18.98
N GLN A 94 -7.44 5.15 -18.99
CA GLN A 94 -7.96 3.87 -19.43
C GLN A 94 -7.53 3.49 -20.84
N LYS A 95 -7.53 4.45 -21.77
CA LYS A 95 -7.14 4.23 -23.17
C LYS A 95 -5.64 3.93 -23.31
N LEU A 96 -4.82 4.47 -22.42
CA LEU A 96 -3.37 4.45 -22.52
C LEU A 96 -2.71 3.35 -21.66
N ALA A 97 -3.28 3.04 -20.50
CA ALA A 97 -2.58 2.29 -19.44
C ALA A 97 -2.68 0.75 -19.55
N MET A 98 -3.47 0.21 -20.49
CA MET A 98 -3.66 -1.25 -20.58
C MET A 98 -2.37 -2.01 -20.83
N SER A 99 -1.54 -1.51 -21.76
CA SER A 99 -0.24 -2.11 -22.06
C SER A 99 0.68 -2.07 -20.83
N LEU A 100 0.73 -0.95 -20.11
CA LEU A 100 1.55 -0.78 -18.90
C LEU A 100 1.13 -1.72 -17.75
N ASN A 101 -0.17 -2.00 -17.64
CA ASN A 101 -0.69 -2.93 -16.64
C ASN A 101 -0.21 -4.36 -16.89
N ALA A 102 -0.26 -4.80 -18.15
CA ALA A 102 0.28 -6.11 -18.54
C ALA A 102 1.81 -6.15 -18.39
N ASP A 103 2.51 -5.14 -18.89
CA ASP A 103 3.98 -5.04 -18.85
C ASP A 103 4.52 -5.12 -17.41
N THR A 104 3.86 -4.44 -16.46
CA THR A 104 4.30 -4.51 -15.07
C THR A 104 4.12 -5.90 -14.45
N LEU A 105 3.05 -6.63 -14.83
CA LEU A 105 2.86 -8.02 -14.37
C LEU A 105 3.94 -8.93 -14.95
N ILE A 106 4.20 -8.82 -16.26
CA ILE A 106 5.23 -9.60 -16.96
C ILE A 106 6.61 -9.37 -16.33
N ARG A 107 6.98 -8.10 -16.11
CA ARG A 107 8.26 -7.72 -15.48
C ARG A 107 8.43 -8.26 -14.07
N GLN A 108 7.33 -8.41 -13.34
CA GLN A 108 7.31 -9.01 -11.99
C GLN A 108 7.32 -10.55 -12.03
N GLY A 109 7.43 -11.17 -13.21
CA GLY A 109 7.35 -12.62 -13.38
C GLY A 109 5.96 -13.18 -13.13
N ARG A 110 4.91 -12.35 -13.28
CA ARG A 110 3.53 -12.71 -12.97
C ARG A 110 2.77 -13.08 -14.23
N LYS A 111 1.87 -14.05 -14.09
CA LYS A 111 0.91 -14.39 -15.14
C LYS A 111 -0.05 -13.21 -15.33
N VAL A 112 -0.26 -12.83 -16.60
CA VAL A 112 -1.28 -11.85 -16.96
C VAL A 112 -2.66 -12.52 -16.86
N PRO A 113 -3.59 -12.01 -16.03
CA PRO A 113 -4.95 -12.54 -15.96
C PRO A 113 -5.67 -12.41 -17.30
N SER A 114 -6.49 -13.39 -17.64
CA SER A 114 -7.30 -13.36 -18.87
C SER A 114 -8.37 -12.26 -18.83
N ASP A 115 -8.76 -11.81 -17.65
CA ASP A 115 -9.76 -10.76 -17.42
C ASP A 115 -9.13 -9.37 -17.17
N LEU A 116 -7.81 -9.20 -17.39
CA LEU A 116 -7.07 -7.96 -17.11
C LEU A 116 -7.81 -6.72 -17.64
N GLN A 117 -8.24 -6.76 -18.90
CA GLN A 117 -8.91 -5.64 -19.55
C GLN A 117 -10.24 -5.29 -18.87
N ASN A 118 -11.07 -6.30 -18.57
CA ASN A 118 -12.35 -6.10 -17.90
C ASN A 118 -12.17 -5.58 -16.48
N TYR A 119 -11.21 -6.14 -15.74
CA TYR A 119 -10.87 -5.70 -14.39
C TYR A 119 -10.48 -4.22 -14.37
N TRP A 120 -9.50 -3.83 -15.19
CA TRP A 120 -9.01 -2.45 -15.19
C TRP A 120 -9.97 -1.45 -15.82
N SER A 121 -10.76 -1.86 -16.83
CA SER A 121 -11.85 -1.04 -17.37
C SER A 121 -12.84 -0.67 -16.27
N ARG A 122 -13.30 -1.66 -15.49
CA ARG A 122 -14.16 -1.43 -14.33
C ARG A 122 -13.47 -0.58 -13.27
N TYR A 123 -12.20 -0.84 -12.98
CA TYR A 123 -11.44 -0.05 -12.01
C TYR A 123 -11.42 1.44 -12.36
N TYR A 124 -11.04 1.79 -13.60
CA TYR A 124 -10.97 3.18 -14.03
C TYR A 124 -12.34 3.85 -14.09
N GLN A 125 -13.39 3.13 -14.51
CA GLN A 125 -14.76 3.64 -14.47
C GLN A 125 -15.21 3.96 -13.06
N GLN A 126 -14.94 3.09 -12.08
CA GLN A 126 -15.29 3.35 -10.68
C GLN A 126 -14.43 4.46 -10.07
N ALA A 127 -13.13 4.50 -10.38
CA ALA A 127 -12.24 5.55 -9.93
C ALA A 127 -12.69 6.93 -10.45
N ALA A 128 -13.13 7.03 -11.71
CA ALA A 128 -13.65 8.26 -12.30
C ALA A 128 -14.90 8.80 -11.57
N LEU A 129 -15.66 7.94 -10.90
CA LEU A 129 -16.87 8.30 -10.15
C LEU A 129 -16.60 8.52 -8.66
N THR A 130 -15.38 8.21 -8.18
CA THR A 130 -15.07 8.25 -6.76
C THR A 130 -14.44 9.58 -6.38
N GLN A 131 -15.10 10.31 -5.49
CA GLN A 131 -14.56 11.55 -4.94
C GLN A 131 -13.20 11.29 -4.27
N GLY A 132 -12.24 12.18 -4.52
CA GLY A 132 -10.88 12.07 -4.00
C GLY A 132 -9.95 11.16 -4.84
N ALA A 133 -10.46 10.44 -5.83
CA ALA A 133 -9.62 9.70 -6.76
C ALA A 133 -8.91 10.65 -7.72
N GLU A 134 -7.60 10.47 -7.90
CA GLU A 134 -6.79 11.26 -8.82
C GLU A 134 -5.89 10.35 -9.66
N ALA A 135 -5.72 10.71 -10.94
CA ALA A 135 -4.78 10.07 -11.84
C ALA A 135 -3.73 11.08 -12.32
N TRP A 136 -2.46 10.66 -12.28
CA TRP A 136 -1.33 11.41 -12.77
C TRP A 136 -0.56 10.57 -13.78
N ALA A 137 -0.01 11.21 -14.80
CA ALA A 137 0.73 10.55 -15.86
C ALA A 137 2.04 11.28 -16.16
N ALA A 138 3.04 10.50 -16.54
CA ALA A 138 4.29 10.98 -17.10
C ALA A 138 4.39 10.49 -18.55
N PHE A 139 4.59 11.42 -19.47
CA PHE A 139 4.68 11.19 -20.90
C PHE A 139 6.08 11.47 -21.42
N ILE A 140 6.52 10.70 -22.41
CA ILE A 140 7.70 10.99 -23.23
C ILE A 140 7.20 11.12 -24.67
N GLY A 141 7.14 12.36 -25.18
CA GLY A 141 6.40 12.65 -26.41
C GLY A 141 4.92 12.30 -26.23
N ALA A 142 4.39 11.42 -27.09
CA ALA A 142 3.00 10.94 -27.00
C ALA A 142 2.83 9.67 -26.15
N ASP A 143 3.94 9.03 -25.74
CA ASP A 143 3.92 7.74 -25.08
C ASP A 143 3.73 7.87 -23.58
N LEU A 144 2.78 7.09 -23.03
CA LEU A 144 2.59 7.00 -21.58
C LEU A 144 3.76 6.21 -20.96
N ALA A 145 4.69 6.90 -20.33
CA ALA A 145 5.88 6.31 -19.73
C ALA A 145 5.63 5.80 -18.30
N ALA A 146 4.80 6.50 -17.52
CA ALA A 146 4.35 6.05 -16.20
C ALA A 146 3.01 6.67 -15.82
N TYR A 147 2.32 6.03 -14.87
CA TYR A 147 1.14 6.61 -14.25
C TYR A 147 1.04 6.27 -12.77
N LEU A 148 0.28 7.10 -12.06
CA LEU A 148 0.00 7.00 -10.64
C LEU A 148 -1.48 7.22 -10.39
N ILE A 149 -2.05 6.43 -9.49
CA ILE A 149 -3.42 6.62 -8.98
C ILE A 149 -3.34 6.80 -7.49
N SER A 150 -3.93 7.89 -7.01
CA SER A 150 -4.03 8.21 -5.60
C SER A 150 -5.49 8.42 -5.19
N PHE A 151 -5.77 8.20 -3.91
CA PHE A 151 -7.06 8.48 -3.31
C PHE A 151 -6.88 9.38 -2.09
N MET A 152 -7.47 10.56 -2.15
CA MET A 152 -7.60 11.47 -1.03
C MET A 152 -8.69 10.94 -0.09
N ILE A 153 -8.32 10.74 1.17
CA ILE A 153 -9.26 10.46 2.26
C ILE A 153 -8.94 11.43 3.39
N ASP A 154 -9.94 12.22 3.75
CA ASP A 154 -9.83 13.33 4.71
C ASP A 154 -8.74 14.35 4.33
N ASP A 155 -7.54 14.25 4.89
CA ASP A 155 -6.40 15.12 4.59
C ASP A 155 -5.15 14.35 4.11
N VAL A 156 -5.33 13.09 3.70
CA VAL A 156 -4.24 12.18 3.29
C VAL A 156 -4.43 11.70 1.86
N ALA A 157 -3.41 11.94 1.02
CA ALA A 157 -3.35 11.35 -0.31
C ALA A 157 -2.67 9.97 -0.25
N ASN A 158 -3.44 8.91 -0.51
CA ASN A 158 -2.98 7.53 -0.45
C ASN A 158 -2.57 7.06 -1.85
N LEU A 159 -1.29 6.72 -2.04
CA LEU A 159 -0.77 6.16 -3.29
C LEU A 159 -1.15 4.69 -3.39
N LEU A 160 -2.06 4.37 -4.32
CA LEU A 160 -2.53 3.00 -4.50
C LEU A 160 -1.79 2.27 -5.62
N ILE A 161 -1.56 2.95 -6.74
CA ILE A 161 -0.97 2.35 -7.93
C ILE A 161 0.11 3.28 -8.46
N VAL A 162 1.28 2.70 -8.76
CA VAL A 162 2.34 3.33 -9.54
C VAL A 162 2.82 2.30 -10.55
N ARG A 163 2.76 2.63 -11.84
CA ARG A 163 3.18 1.75 -12.94
C ARG A 163 4.04 2.53 -13.93
N SER A 164 4.87 1.82 -14.66
CA SER A 164 5.83 2.38 -15.61
C SER A 164 6.02 1.42 -16.77
N SER A 165 6.16 1.94 -17.98
CA SER A 165 6.61 1.18 -19.14
C SER A 165 8.05 0.71 -18.96
N SER A 166 8.34 -0.54 -19.33
CA SER A 166 9.68 -1.11 -19.43
C SER A 166 10.55 -0.38 -20.45
N GLN A 167 9.94 0.12 -21.53
CA GLN A 167 10.64 0.82 -22.63
C GLN A 167 11.29 2.13 -22.19
N HIS A 168 10.77 2.77 -21.13
CA HIS A 168 11.19 4.10 -20.70
C HIS A 168 11.84 4.12 -19.31
N LEU A 169 12.20 2.96 -18.76
CA LEU A 169 12.75 2.90 -17.39
C LEU A 169 14.01 3.74 -17.18
N GLU A 170 14.87 3.80 -18.20
CA GLU A 170 16.12 4.57 -18.17
C GLU A 170 15.90 6.09 -18.19
N CYS A 171 14.70 6.53 -18.55
CA CYS A 171 14.26 7.92 -18.52
C CYS A 171 13.69 8.33 -17.15
N TYR A 172 13.69 7.44 -16.16
CA TYR A 172 13.22 7.71 -14.79
C TYR A 172 11.79 8.30 -14.65
N PRO A 173 10.78 7.79 -15.40
CA PRO A 173 9.45 8.40 -15.42
C PRO A 173 8.75 8.33 -14.04
N ASN A 174 8.94 7.27 -13.27
CA ASN A 174 8.41 7.19 -11.89
C ASN A 174 9.02 8.24 -10.95
N ASN A 175 10.30 8.56 -11.10
CA ASN A 175 10.96 9.57 -10.28
C ASN A 175 10.39 10.95 -10.59
N ALA A 176 10.27 11.31 -11.87
CA ALA A 176 9.66 12.57 -12.31
C ALA A 176 8.19 12.67 -11.85
N LEU A 177 7.42 11.60 -12.09
CA LEU A 177 6.00 11.52 -11.73
C LEU A 177 5.77 11.76 -10.25
N LEU A 178 6.47 11.02 -9.38
CA LEU A 178 6.31 11.16 -7.94
C LEU A 178 6.83 12.49 -7.43
N PHE A 179 7.94 12.99 -7.98
CA PHE A 179 8.44 14.30 -7.58
C PHE A 179 7.42 15.41 -7.88
N GLN A 180 6.84 15.41 -9.09
CA GLN A 180 5.83 16.38 -9.47
C GLN A 180 4.56 16.24 -8.62
N PHE A 181 4.09 15.00 -8.42
CA PHE A 181 2.93 14.72 -7.56
C PHE A 181 3.14 15.25 -6.14
N LEU A 182 4.25 14.89 -5.49
CA LEU A 182 4.55 15.29 -4.12
C LEU A 182 4.74 16.80 -3.99
N SER A 183 5.51 17.42 -4.89
CA SER A 183 5.76 18.87 -4.88
C SER A 183 4.53 19.71 -5.19
N THR A 184 3.51 19.11 -5.83
CA THR A 184 2.21 19.73 -6.03
C THR A 184 1.32 19.49 -4.82
N ARG A 185 0.96 18.22 -4.53
CA ARG A 185 -0.05 17.91 -3.52
C ARG A 185 0.37 18.30 -2.11
N LEU A 186 1.64 18.19 -1.72
CA LEU A 186 2.05 18.59 -0.37
C LEU A 186 1.99 20.11 -0.13
N LYS A 187 1.99 20.93 -1.18
CA LYS A 187 1.78 22.38 -1.05
C LYS A 187 0.32 22.74 -0.84
N ASP A 188 -0.59 21.88 -1.29
CA ASP A 188 -2.01 22.13 -1.14
C ASP A 188 -2.40 22.07 0.36
N SER A 189 -3.23 23.02 0.77
CA SER A 189 -3.60 23.18 2.18
C SER A 189 -4.51 22.07 2.69
N ASP A 190 -5.20 21.36 1.79
CA ASP A 190 -6.07 20.21 2.06
C ASP A 190 -5.30 18.90 2.27
N VAL A 191 -4.02 18.82 1.90
CA VAL A 191 -3.22 17.59 2.00
C VAL A 191 -2.21 17.70 3.12
N ARG A 192 -2.50 17.15 4.29
CA ARG A 192 -1.53 17.05 5.40
C ARG A 192 -0.34 16.15 5.04
N MET A 193 -0.58 15.03 4.36
CA MET A 193 0.47 14.07 4.02
C MET A 193 0.13 13.18 2.82
N VAL A 194 1.18 12.56 2.26
CA VAL A 194 1.09 11.50 1.26
C VAL A 194 1.55 10.17 1.85
N SER A 195 0.77 9.11 1.66
CA SER A 195 1.04 7.78 2.21
C SER A 195 1.19 6.73 1.11
N TYR A 196 2.23 5.90 1.22
CA TYR A 196 2.44 4.67 0.44
C TYR A 196 1.82 3.43 1.10
N GLY A 197 1.15 3.62 2.24
CA GLY A 197 0.63 2.55 3.06
C GLY A 197 1.69 1.83 3.88
N TYR A 198 1.33 0.63 4.32
CA TYR A 198 2.10 -0.19 5.24
C TYR A 198 3.34 -0.85 4.61
N GLU A 199 4.34 -1.14 5.44
CA GLU A 199 5.45 -2.06 5.11
C GLU A 199 4.92 -3.36 4.52
N SER A 200 5.55 -3.86 3.46
CA SER A 200 5.11 -5.11 2.85
C SER A 200 5.37 -6.31 3.77
N ILE A 201 4.41 -7.25 3.78
CA ILE A 201 4.54 -8.53 4.47
C ILE A 201 5.56 -9.46 3.78
N GLN A 202 5.91 -9.17 2.53
CA GLN A 202 6.92 -9.94 1.80
C GLN A 202 8.33 -9.50 2.20
N SER A 203 9.14 -10.46 2.65
CA SER A 203 10.58 -10.29 2.76
C SER A 203 11.20 -10.02 1.38
N ASP A 204 12.29 -9.27 1.32
CA ASP A 204 13.12 -8.97 0.13
C ASP A 204 12.71 -7.79 -0.78
N LEU A 205 11.84 -6.88 -0.32
CA LEU A 205 11.50 -5.65 -1.08
C LEU A 205 12.40 -4.45 -0.76
N GLY A 206 13.65 -4.68 -0.32
CA GLY A 206 14.57 -3.63 0.11
C GLY A 206 14.81 -2.54 -0.94
N SER A 207 14.80 -2.87 -2.23
CA SER A 207 14.96 -1.90 -3.32
C SER A 207 13.79 -0.91 -3.43
N LEU A 208 12.55 -1.36 -3.19
CA LEU A 208 11.37 -0.50 -3.19
C LEU A 208 11.38 0.47 -1.99
N ASP A 209 11.82 -0.01 -0.83
CA ASP A 209 12.01 0.83 0.34
C ASP A 209 13.07 1.90 0.08
N GLN A 210 14.23 1.53 -0.48
CA GLN A 210 15.28 2.50 -0.81
C GLN A 210 14.82 3.53 -1.82
N PHE A 211 14.01 3.13 -2.81
CA PHE A 211 13.39 4.06 -3.75
C PHE A 211 12.52 5.09 -3.04
N LYS A 212 11.56 4.64 -2.21
CA LYS A 212 10.64 5.51 -1.49
C LYS A 212 11.39 6.45 -0.53
N LEU A 213 12.33 5.92 0.25
CA LEU A 213 13.17 6.74 1.13
C LEU A 213 14.05 7.72 0.36
N GLY A 214 14.50 7.35 -0.84
CA GLY A 214 15.24 8.24 -1.74
C GLY A 214 14.41 9.43 -2.23
N MET A 215 13.11 9.23 -2.38
CA MET A 215 12.12 10.23 -2.78
C MET A 215 11.65 11.13 -1.62
N GLY A 216 12.28 11.09 -0.45
CA GLY A 216 11.92 11.95 0.68
C GLY A 216 10.80 11.42 1.58
N PHE A 217 10.38 10.16 1.42
CA PHE A 217 9.52 9.51 2.39
C PHE A 217 10.29 9.07 3.63
N ARG A 218 9.58 8.97 4.75
CA ARG A 218 10.08 8.43 6.02
C ARG A 218 9.28 7.18 6.44
N LYS A 219 9.89 6.39 7.32
CA LYS A 219 9.22 5.29 8.02
C LYS A 219 8.56 5.86 9.27
N ASP A 220 7.24 5.74 9.35
CA ASP A 220 6.44 6.14 10.50
C ASP A 220 6.04 4.88 11.28
N PRO A 221 6.52 4.68 12.52
CA PRO A 221 6.29 3.42 13.26
C PRO A 221 4.81 3.10 13.46
N VAL A 222 4.45 1.82 13.29
CA VAL A 222 3.09 1.31 13.57
C VAL A 222 3.15 -0.18 13.93
N GLY A 223 2.19 -0.66 14.72
CA GLY A 223 1.91 -2.10 14.81
C GLY A 223 1.10 -2.55 13.58
N GLN A 224 1.49 -3.63 12.92
CA GLN A 224 0.62 -4.27 11.93
C GLN A 224 0.07 -5.57 12.48
N ARG A 225 -1.24 -5.75 12.37
CA ARG A 225 -1.92 -6.94 12.82
C ARG A 225 -2.59 -7.67 11.68
N ILE A 226 -2.51 -8.99 11.77
CA ILE A 226 -3.17 -9.90 10.85
C ILE A 226 -4.19 -10.68 11.67
N GLU A 227 -5.38 -10.86 11.12
CA GLU A 227 -6.42 -11.65 11.75
C GLU A 227 -7.05 -12.57 10.71
N PHE A 228 -7.05 -13.86 10.99
CA PHE A 228 -7.69 -14.86 10.13
C PHE A 228 -9.15 -15.03 10.55
N THR A 229 -9.97 -15.54 9.62
CA THR A 229 -11.34 -15.96 9.99
C THR A 229 -11.33 -16.89 11.21
N PRO A 230 -12.33 -16.76 12.12
CA PRO A 230 -12.33 -17.50 13.39
C PRO A 230 -12.20 -19.02 13.27
N TRP A 231 -12.73 -19.62 12.20
CA TRP A 231 -12.65 -21.06 11.99
C TRP A 231 -11.28 -21.52 11.47
N LEU A 232 -10.51 -20.65 10.83
CA LEU A 232 -9.19 -20.97 10.29
C LEU A 232 -8.08 -20.76 11.32
N SER A 233 -8.25 -19.79 12.22
CA SER A 233 -7.30 -19.41 13.27
C SER A 233 -6.74 -20.61 14.09
N PRO A 234 -7.56 -21.57 14.58
CA PRO A 234 -7.06 -22.73 15.36
C PRO A 234 -6.11 -23.64 14.58
N PHE A 235 -6.20 -23.64 13.25
CA PHE A 235 -5.34 -24.45 12.38
C PHE A 235 -4.03 -23.75 12.04
N ILE A 236 -3.80 -22.51 12.49
CA ILE A 236 -2.56 -21.78 12.25
C ILE A 236 -1.70 -21.88 13.52
N ASN A 237 -0.84 -22.89 13.55
CA ASN A 237 0.05 -23.18 14.65
C ASN A 237 1.46 -23.53 14.15
N ARG A 238 2.42 -23.72 15.07
CA ARG A 238 3.82 -23.97 14.72
C ARG A 238 4.01 -25.22 13.84
N PHE A 239 3.17 -26.24 14.01
CA PHE A 239 3.24 -27.47 13.22
C PHE A 239 2.69 -27.26 11.82
N THR A 240 1.50 -26.67 11.70
CA THR A 240 0.90 -26.43 10.39
C THR A 240 1.74 -25.48 9.57
N ASP A 241 2.29 -24.43 10.16
CA ASP A 241 3.19 -23.52 9.45
C ASP A 241 4.46 -24.21 8.92
N ALA A 242 5.09 -25.13 9.68
CA ALA A 242 6.23 -25.90 9.19
C ALA A 242 5.85 -26.77 7.98
N VAL A 243 4.68 -27.41 8.02
CA VAL A 243 4.14 -28.21 6.91
C VAL A 243 3.79 -27.30 5.73
N THR A 244 3.08 -26.19 5.95
CA THR A 244 2.69 -25.24 4.92
C THR A 244 3.93 -24.65 4.25
N ARG A 245 4.98 -24.28 4.98
CA ARG A 245 6.24 -23.83 4.40
C ARG A 245 6.89 -24.89 3.52
N ARG A 246 6.85 -26.17 3.91
CA ARG A 246 7.40 -27.28 3.12
C ARG A 246 6.60 -27.56 1.84
N VAL A 247 5.28 -27.58 1.95
CA VAL A 247 4.37 -27.74 0.81
C VAL A 247 4.51 -26.57 -0.16
N LEU A 248 4.50 -25.34 0.35
CA LEU A 248 4.62 -24.13 -0.47
C LEU A 248 5.98 -24.01 -1.18
N LYS A 249 7.07 -24.51 -0.58
CA LYS A 249 8.38 -24.64 -1.27
C LYS A 249 8.32 -25.59 -2.47
N SER A 250 7.39 -26.54 -2.48
CA SER A 250 7.24 -27.56 -3.51
C SER A 250 6.38 -27.08 -4.69
N VAL A 251 5.54 -26.06 -4.48
CA VAL A 251 4.65 -25.44 -5.49
C VAL A 251 5.41 -24.44 -6.40
N GLY A 252 6.67 -24.14 -6.07
CA GLY A 252 7.50 -23.18 -6.79
C GLY A 252 7.30 -21.72 -6.32
N PRO A 253 8.22 -20.81 -6.68
CA PRO A 253 8.15 -19.42 -6.25
C PRO A 253 6.96 -18.69 -6.89
N SER A 254 6.06 -18.13 -6.07
CA SER A 254 5.03 -17.20 -6.54
C SER A 254 4.73 -16.13 -5.50
N GLU A 255 4.34 -14.93 -5.95
CA GLU A 255 4.04 -13.78 -5.08
C GLU A 255 2.96 -14.10 -4.04
N THR A 256 1.90 -14.81 -4.47
CA THR A 256 0.80 -15.25 -3.60
C THR A 256 1.30 -16.16 -2.49
N VAL A 257 2.20 -17.09 -2.83
CA VAL A 257 2.82 -18.00 -1.86
C VAL A 257 3.67 -17.22 -0.86
N SER A 258 4.52 -16.30 -1.32
CA SER A 258 5.35 -15.46 -0.44
C SER A 258 4.51 -14.56 0.48
N LYS A 259 3.42 -13.98 -0.04
CA LYS A 259 2.48 -13.19 0.77
C LYS A 259 1.82 -14.04 1.85
N LEU A 260 1.32 -15.23 1.49
CA LEU A 260 0.70 -16.13 2.44
C LEU A 260 1.66 -16.58 3.54
N GLN A 261 2.91 -16.92 3.18
CA GLN A 261 3.94 -17.28 4.17
C GLN A 261 4.24 -16.13 5.12
N GLY A 262 4.38 -14.90 4.61
CA GLY A 262 4.57 -13.73 5.46
C GLY A 262 3.37 -13.49 6.38
N MET A 263 2.14 -13.64 5.87
CA MET A 263 0.92 -13.48 6.68
C MET A 263 0.84 -14.50 7.82
N LEU A 264 1.16 -15.78 7.54
CA LEU A 264 1.19 -16.83 8.54
C LEU A 264 2.28 -16.59 9.60
N SER A 265 3.47 -16.14 9.18
CA SER A 265 4.54 -15.83 10.12
C SER A 265 4.17 -14.66 11.01
N TRP A 266 3.69 -13.56 10.44
CA TRP A 266 3.30 -12.37 11.19
C TRP A 266 2.17 -12.67 12.17
N TYR A 267 1.15 -13.42 11.75
CA TYR A 267 0.06 -13.83 12.66
C TYR A 267 0.54 -14.65 13.86
N ARG A 268 1.55 -15.50 13.68
CA ARG A 268 2.14 -16.26 14.78
C ARG A 268 3.01 -15.39 15.68
N ASP A 269 3.75 -14.47 15.08
CA ASP A 269 4.77 -13.68 15.77
C ASP A 269 4.20 -12.38 16.36
N GLN A 270 2.94 -12.03 16.07
CA GLN A 270 2.25 -10.87 16.63
C GLN A 270 2.00 -11.01 18.14
N PRO A 271 2.07 -9.93 18.91
CA PRO A 271 1.83 -9.97 20.34
C PRO A 271 0.39 -10.43 20.64
N PRO A 272 0.19 -11.19 21.73
CA PRO A 272 -1.16 -11.47 22.20
C PRO A 272 -1.84 -10.17 22.60
N LEU A 273 -3.13 -10.06 22.31
CA LEU A 273 -3.93 -8.93 22.79
C LEU A 273 -4.01 -9.02 24.31
N GLN A 274 -3.37 -8.08 25.00
CA GLN A 274 -3.52 -7.97 26.44
C GLN A 274 -4.94 -7.46 26.74
N PRO A 275 -5.60 -7.93 27.80
CA PRO A 275 -6.88 -7.36 28.20
C PRO A 275 -6.76 -5.84 28.33
N PRO A 276 -7.76 -5.05 27.90
CA PRO A 276 -7.70 -3.61 28.04
C PRO A 276 -7.46 -3.26 29.51
N LEU A 277 -6.47 -2.39 29.77
CA LEU A 277 -6.15 -1.92 31.11
C LEU A 277 -7.44 -1.42 31.76
N GLN A 278 -7.91 -2.13 32.80
CA GLN A 278 -9.06 -1.65 33.55
C GLN A 278 -8.70 -0.28 34.12
N PRO A 279 -9.49 0.77 33.88
CA PRO A 279 -9.24 2.08 34.49
C PRO A 279 -9.20 1.88 36.01
N GLY A 280 -8.06 2.25 36.60
CA GLY A 280 -7.74 1.95 37.99
C GLY A 280 -8.86 2.36 38.94
N ARG A 281 -9.39 1.40 39.68
CA ARG A 281 -10.13 1.64 40.92
C ARG A 281 -9.15 2.12 41.99
N ASP A 282 -8.56 3.30 41.85
CA ASP A 282 -7.77 3.93 42.91
C ASP A 282 -7.90 5.45 42.84
N SER A 283 -9.07 5.95 43.26
CA SER A 283 -9.27 7.34 43.68
C SER A 283 -10.47 7.48 44.63
N ARG A 284 -10.74 6.45 45.46
CA ARG A 284 -11.71 6.53 46.56
C ARG A 284 -11.16 5.92 47.85
N ARG A 285 -10.05 6.47 48.35
CA ARG A 285 -9.68 6.44 49.78
C ARG A 285 -8.89 7.70 50.13
N ALA A 286 -9.61 8.81 50.19
CA ALA A 286 -9.23 10.00 50.95
C ALA A 286 -10.53 10.75 51.28
N ALA A 287 -11.22 10.26 52.31
CA ALA A 287 -12.23 10.97 53.07
C ALA A 287 -12.12 10.46 54.51
#